data_AF-A0A3L7U9K7-F1
#
_entry.id   AF-A0A3L7U9K7-F1
#
_cell.length_a   1.000
_cell.length_b   1.000
_cell.length_c   1.000
_cell.angle_alpha   90.00
_cell.angle_beta   90.00
_cell.angle_gamma   90.00
#
_symmetry.space_group_name_H-M   'P 1'
#
loop_
_entity.id
_entity.type
_entity.pdbx_description
1 polymer ?
#
loop_
_entity_poly.entity_id
_entity_poly.type
_entity_poly.pdbx_seq_one_letter_code
_entity_poly.pdbx_strand_id
1 'polypeptide(L)'
;MHQSWPNLLLLSVVRIGILWSSCDAFCFAQPRPVAEFPAMQKHGLPEVLSQQLFRDRQIELSLRSAEAALDDKNPGLMRESLLSIFSHPHDVFKYDSESPAACSLQDRALALLMRSSPELQRTWVDANRVIAAQELELALRRGGRHEVARVAREFPLTESGIQALVIEMTCELLKGDAQKVAAQVRQLETLYSGSVLQATLHLQLRPLKAKLANLNTTDDLSSAAMLSFSASGSSGTIAPPWPRPLWLWRERIWDFPGSPQPNTGYVLSGFDAEAEKRLESFNNWRPIFWNDSVVLRTPFRIVSLDRANGQELWSVATDTFKRQHDETYAELDEINMRAINESQSPFDATAQIYGMVEYGLMTSDRDFLYFVDRFNFFAGIDFFGNNSVGRVIRNRNGFPVIEENERTIHEPVASRLVALRRGDGGVPRVAWQIGDGQSFAYEPLTKMKSLESSSSAILPDSRVKDADETLNLQDDNAEVDQTWSGHRFLSPPTGQGTRLFVLTQNDTQIFLNCLYRNTGSLLWQQPLAYTNEQMLTFADRSFFTKRASTCVLSGETIVCSLADGMLIGVRAIDGNLQWATVIRDEASLTPEIRFAGRIPPDEIEIASPS
;
A
#
# COMPACT_ATOMS: atom_id res chain seq x y z
N MET A 1 -27.47 -67.31 44.70
CA MET A 1 -27.95 -66.41 45.77
C MET A 1 -27.51 -64.99 45.41
N HIS A 2 -28.49 -64.08 45.29
CA HIS A 2 -28.46 -62.60 45.37
C HIS A 2 -27.18 -61.84 44.92
N GLN A 3 -27.22 -60.81 44.08
CA GLN A 3 -28.25 -59.79 43.88
C GLN A 3 -27.96 -59.01 42.59
N SER A 4 -29.02 -58.76 41.83
CA SER A 4 -29.11 -57.93 40.62
C SER A 4 -29.47 -56.49 40.96
N TRP A 5 -28.94 -55.50 40.23
CA TRP A 5 -29.58 -54.19 40.03
C TRP A 5 -29.51 -53.77 38.55
N PRO A 6 -30.61 -53.26 37.96
CA PRO A 6 -30.71 -52.78 36.59
C PRO A 6 -30.58 -51.24 36.50
N ASN A 7 -30.34 -50.71 35.31
CA ASN A 7 -30.91 -49.42 34.88
C ASN A 7 -30.85 -49.30 33.34
N LEU A 8 -32.02 -49.53 32.74
CA LEU A 8 -32.40 -49.21 31.38
C LEU A 8 -32.90 -47.76 31.39
N LEU A 9 -32.23 -46.86 30.66
CA LEU A 9 -32.78 -45.54 30.33
C LEU A 9 -33.08 -45.51 28.82
N LEU A 10 -34.37 -45.71 28.55
CA LEU A 10 -35.05 -45.34 27.31
C LEU A 10 -34.91 -43.83 27.11
N LEU A 11 -34.40 -43.40 25.95
CA LEU A 11 -34.63 -42.05 25.43
C LEU A 11 -35.44 -42.17 24.14
N SER A 12 -36.72 -41.83 24.30
CA SER A 12 -37.78 -41.82 23.31
C SER A 12 -37.51 -40.73 22.27
N VAL A 13 -37.30 -41.13 21.02
CA VAL A 13 -37.27 -40.21 19.86
C VAL A 13 -38.71 -39.88 19.49
N VAL A 14 -39.16 -38.68 19.87
CA VAL A 14 -40.44 -38.13 19.39
C VAL A 14 -40.22 -37.60 17.97
N ARG A 15 -40.70 -38.35 16.97
CA ARG A 15 -40.90 -37.86 15.61
C ARG A 15 -42.13 -36.96 15.60
N ILE A 16 -41.91 -35.64 15.55
CA ILE A 16 -42.96 -34.70 15.15
C ILE A 16 -42.96 -34.68 13.62
N GLY A 17 -43.93 -35.38 13.04
CA GLY A 17 -44.26 -35.27 11.61
C GLY A 17 -45.03 -33.99 11.38
N ILE A 18 -44.40 -33.00 10.75
CA ILE A 18 -45.11 -31.88 10.14
C ILE A 18 -45.36 -32.26 8.68
N LEU A 19 -46.61 -32.66 8.43
CA LEU A 19 -47.19 -32.77 7.09
C LEU A 19 -47.41 -31.36 6.55
N TRP A 20 -46.62 -30.96 5.55
CA TRP A 20 -47.01 -29.90 4.62
C TRP A 20 -47.44 -30.53 3.30
N SER A 21 -48.73 -30.36 3.05
CA SER A 21 -49.41 -30.63 1.79
C SER A 21 -48.95 -29.62 0.73
N SER A 22 -48.58 -30.13 -0.43
CA SER A 22 -48.91 -29.63 -1.77
C SER A 22 -49.03 -28.12 -1.96
N CYS A 23 -47.96 -27.49 -2.47
CA CYS A 23 -48.03 -26.29 -3.30
C CYS A 23 -46.94 -26.39 -4.39
N ASP A 24 -47.42 -26.69 -5.59
CA ASP A 24 -46.97 -26.29 -6.92
C ASP A 24 -45.46 -26.04 -7.18
N ALA A 25 -44.92 -26.95 -7.97
CA ALA A 25 -43.90 -26.79 -8.99
C ALA A 25 -43.43 -25.35 -9.26
N PHE A 26 -42.40 -24.90 -8.54
CA PHE A 26 -41.48 -23.89 -9.05
C PHE A 26 -40.37 -24.59 -9.84
N CYS A 27 -40.34 -24.31 -11.15
CA CYS A 27 -39.28 -24.74 -12.02
C CYS A 27 -37.93 -24.28 -11.47
N PHE A 28 -37.03 -25.23 -11.18
CA PHE A 28 -35.61 -24.94 -11.10
C PHE A 28 -35.19 -24.34 -12.43
N ALA A 29 -35.02 -23.02 -12.47
CA ALA A 29 -34.30 -22.38 -13.56
C ALA A 29 -32.89 -22.99 -13.53
N GLN A 30 -32.54 -23.75 -14.57
CA GLN A 30 -31.16 -24.14 -14.80
C GLN A 30 -30.29 -22.88 -14.70
N PRO A 31 -29.10 -22.96 -14.07
CA PRO A 31 -28.18 -21.84 -14.07
C PRO A 31 -28.01 -21.40 -15.53
N ARG A 32 -28.42 -20.17 -15.83
CA ARG A 32 -28.12 -19.60 -17.14
C ARG A 32 -26.62 -19.71 -17.32
N PRO A 33 -26.11 -20.25 -18.44
CA PRO A 33 -24.69 -20.20 -18.72
C PRO A 33 -24.28 -18.74 -18.53
N VAL A 34 -23.33 -18.50 -17.63
CA VAL A 34 -22.69 -17.20 -17.47
C VAL A 34 -22.29 -16.80 -18.88
N ALA A 35 -22.90 -15.73 -19.40
CA ALA A 35 -22.55 -15.23 -20.71
C ALA A 35 -21.02 -15.15 -20.74
N GLU A 36 -20.39 -15.87 -21.68
CA GLU A 36 -18.95 -15.83 -21.87
C GLU A 36 -18.59 -14.35 -21.93
N PHE A 37 -17.95 -13.86 -20.87
CA PHE A 37 -17.42 -12.50 -20.90
C PHE A 37 -16.55 -12.45 -22.14
N PRO A 38 -16.78 -11.50 -23.06
CA PRO A 38 -15.95 -11.38 -24.26
C PRO A 38 -14.50 -11.43 -23.79
N ALA A 39 -13.73 -12.36 -24.36
CA ALA A 39 -12.36 -12.64 -23.95
C ALA A 39 -11.66 -11.31 -23.71
N MET A 40 -11.46 -10.98 -22.44
CA MET A 40 -11.00 -9.67 -21.99
C MET A 40 -9.73 -9.40 -22.79
N GLN A 41 -9.76 -8.41 -23.70
CA GLN A 41 -8.64 -8.14 -24.60
C GLN A 41 -7.40 -8.01 -23.74
N LYS A 42 -6.44 -8.91 -24.00
CA LYS A 42 -5.24 -9.07 -23.19
C LYS A 42 -4.56 -7.71 -23.09
N HIS A 43 -4.48 -7.22 -21.86
CA HIS A 43 -3.36 -6.53 -21.22
C HIS A 43 -2.57 -5.57 -22.11
N GLY A 44 -2.48 -4.30 -21.70
CA GLY A 44 -1.76 -3.26 -22.45
C GLY A 44 -0.35 -3.69 -22.90
N LEU A 45 0.13 -3.05 -23.97
CA LEU A 45 1.37 -3.38 -24.68
C LEU A 45 2.52 -3.80 -23.73
N PRO A 46 3.07 -5.03 -23.87
CA PRO A 46 4.32 -5.52 -23.27
C PRO A 46 5.41 -4.47 -23.02
N GLU A 47 5.58 -3.59 -23.99
CA GLU A 47 6.59 -2.53 -24.02
C GLU A 47 6.42 -1.57 -22.84
N VAL A 48 5.18 -1.26 -22.46
CA VAL A 48 4.87 -0.36 -21.34
C VAL A 48 5.37 -0.97 -20.02
N LEU A 49 5.11 -2.26 -19.79
CA LEU A 49 5.62 -2.97 -18.61
C LEU A 49 7.15 -2.96 -18.58
N SER A 50 7.78 -3.22 -19.73
CA SER A 50 9.24 -3.30 -19.81
C SER A 50 9.96 -1.97 -19.52
N GLN A 51 9.26 -0.85 -19.70
CA GLN A 51 9.76 0.51 -19.47
C GLN A 51 9.45 1.02 -18.06
N GLN A 52 8.31 0.63 -17.49
CA GLN A 52 7.84 1.17 -16.22
C GLN A 52 8.20 0.31 -15.00
N LEU A 53 8.25 -1.03 -15.15
CA LEU A 53 8.62 -1.90 -14.05
C LEU A 53 10.07 -1.64 -13.60
N PHE A 54 10.31 -1.76 -12.30
CA PHE A 54 11.65 -1.65 -11.76
C PHE A 54 12.54 -2.78 -12.30
N ARG A 55 13.75 -2.41 -12.72
CA ARG A 55 14.72 -3.35 -13.31
C ARG A 55 16.11 -3.08 -12.76
N ASP A 56 16.79 -4.15 -12.38
CA ASP A 56 18.21 -4.10 -12.05
C ASP A 56 19.02 -4.80 -13.15
N ARG A 57 19.73 -3.99 -13.95
CA ARG A 57 20.55 -4.48 -15.05
C ARG A 57 21.64 -5.44 -14.56
N GLN A 58 22.20 -5.24 -13.37
CA GLN A 58 23.25 -6.10 -12.84
C GLN A 58 22.71 -7.50 -12.56
N ILE A 59 21.53 -7.61 -11.93
CA ILE A 59 20.90 -8.91 -11.65
C ILE A 59 20.49 -9.60 -12.96
N GLU A 60 19.96 -8.86 -13.93
CA GLU A 60 19.66 -9.40 -15.26
C GLU A 60 20.91 -9.98 -15.95
N LEU A 61 22.05 -9.28 -15.86
CA LEU A 61 23.33 -9.76 -16.37
C LEU A 61 23.81 -10.99 -15.61
N SER A 62 23.66 -11.04 -14.28
CA SER A 62 23.96 -12.23 -13.49
C SER A 62 23.13 -13.43 -13.93
N LEU A 63 21.84 -13.26 -14.22
CA LEU A 63 21.03 -14.37 -14.73
C LEU A 63 21.47 -14.84 -16.12
N ARG A 64 21.78 -13.91 -17.03
CA ARG A 64 22.32 -14.28 -18.36
C ARG A 64 23.65 -15.01 -18.24
N SER A 65 24.52 -14.57 -17.31
CA SER A 65 25.79 -15.23 -16.99
C SER A 65 25.57 -16.63 -16.44
N ALA A 66 24.58 -16.82 -15.55
CA ALA A 66 24.21 -18.14 -15.03
C ALA A 66 23.66 -19.06 -16.13
N GLU A 67 22.82 -18.55 -17.02
CA GLU A 67 22.28 -19.29 -18.18
C GLU A 67 23.42 -19.74 -19.11
N ALA A 68 24.34 -18.83 -19.49
CA ALA A 68 25.51 -19.18 -20.32
C ALA A 68 26.47 -20.16 -19.63
N ALA A 69 26.72 -19.99 -18.33
CA ALA A 69 27.59 -20.87 -17.57
C ALA A 69 27.04 -22.30 -17.44
N LEU A 70 25.71 -22.45 -17.46
CA LEU A 70 25.06 -23.77 -17.50
C LEU A 70 25.34 -24.48 -18.83
N ASP A 71 25.25 -23.76 -19.95
CA ASP A 71 25.52 -24.30 -21.29
C ASP A 71 27.00 -24.68 -21.47
N ASP A 72 27.91 -23.84 -20.96
CA ASP A 72 29.36 -24.05 -21.00
C ASP A 72 29.87 -25.05 -19.95
N LYS A 73 28.98 -25.57 -19.08
CA LYS A 73 29.32 -26.44 -17.94
C LYS A 73 30.37 -25.84 -17.00
N ASN A 74 30.29 -24.54 -16.74
CA ASN A 74 31.16 -23.82 -15.81
C ASN A 74 30.50 -23.64 -14.42
N PRO A 75 30.67 -24.59 -13.47
CA PRO A 75 30.03 -24.54 -12.16
C PRO A 75 30.39 -23.30 -11.34
N GLY A 76 31.62 -22.79 -11.49
CA GLY A 76 32.12 -21.68 -10.69
C GLY A 76 31.38 -20.38 -11.01
N LEU A 77 31.32 -20.05 -12.31
CA LEU A 77 30.64 -18.85 -12.78
C LEU A 77 29.13 -18.91 -12.54
N MET A 78 28.51 -20.08 -12.74
CA MET A 78 27.08 -20.28 -12.46
C MET A 78 26.78 -20.02 -10.98
N ARG A 79 27.60 -20.56 -10.07
CA ARG A 79 27.44 -20.38 -8.63
C ARG A 79 27.56 -18.91 -8.22
N GLU A 80 28.59 -18.22 -8.66
CA GLU A 80 28.80 -16.80 -8.33
C GLU A 80 27.64 -15.93 -8.83
N SER A 81 27.18 -16.20 -10.05
CA SER A 81 26.05 -15.50 -10.65
C SER A 81 24.73 -15.77 -9.90
N LEU A 82 24.45 -17.03 -9.53
CA LEU A 82 23.27 -17.39 -8.73
C LEU A 82 23.33 -16.79 -7.32
N LEU A 83 24.48 -16.82 -6.67
CA LEU A 83 24.67 -16.21 -5.35
C LEU A 83 24.41 -14.70 -5.41
N SER A 84 24.88 -14.01 -6.45
CA SER A 84 24.59 -12.59 -6.68
C SER A 84 23.10 -12.30 -6.87
N ILE A 85 22.31 -13.23 -7.42
CA ILE A 85 20.87 -13.06 -7.59
C ILE A 85 20.15 -13.28 -6.26
N PHE A 86 20.46 -14.38 -5.55
CA PHE A 86 19.77 -14.72 -4.30
C PHE A 86 20.16 -13.83 -3.12
N SER A 87 21.38 -13.27 -3.12
CA SER A 87 21.81 -12.29 -2.12
C SER A 87 21.22 -10.89 -2.33
N HIS A 88 20.56 -10.65 -3.47
CA HIS A 88 19.95 -9.36 -3.71
C HIS A 88 18.75 -9.14 -2.76
N PRO A 89 18.65 -7.98 -2.10
CA PRO A 89 17.63 -7.74 -1.08
C PRO A 89 16.19 -7.75 -1.61
N HIS A 90 16.01 -7.58 -2.92
CA HIS A 90 14.72 -7.48 -3.59
C HIS A 90 14.64 -8.44 -4.77
N ASP A 91 13.42 -8.77 -5.19
CA ASP A 91 13.21 -9.47 -6.44
C ASP A 91 13.07 -8.47 -7.60
N VAL A 92 13.28 -8.92 -8.83
CA VAL A 92 13.18 -8.09 -10.03
C VAL A 92 12.38 -8.86 -11.09
N PHE A 93 11.60 -8.15 -11.90
CA PHE A 93 10.94 -8.78 -13.04
C PHE A 93 11.93 -8.98 -14.19
N LYS A 94 11.95 -10.19 -14.76
CA LYS A 94 12.48 -10.42 -16.11
C LYS A 94 11.34 -10.32 -17.12
N TYR A 95 11.54 -9.48 -18.13
CA TYR A 95 10.69 -9.47 -19.32
C TYR A 95 11.37 -10.26 -20.42
N ASP A 96 10.73 -11.33 -20.87
CA ASP A 96 11.21 -12.12 -22.00
C ASP A 96 10.44 -11.71 -23.26
N SER A 97 11.14 -11.46 -24.37
CA SER A 97 10.48 -11.20 -25.65
C SER A 97 9.64 -12.39 -26.11
N GLU A 98 9.98 -13.61 -25.67
CA GLU A 98 9.25 -14.84 -26.03
C GLU A 98 8.02 -15.09 -25.14
N SER A 99 8.04 -14.60 -23.90
CA SER A 99 6.95 -14.77 -22.94
C SER A 99 6.51 -13.41 -22.41
N PRO A 100 5.34 -12.90 -22.83
CA PRO A 100 4.89 -11.58 -22.43
C PRO A 100 4.54 -11.47 -20.93
N ALA A 101 4.54 -12.59 -20.20
CA ALA A 101 4.33 -12.61 -18.76
C ALA A 101 5.62 -12.22 -18.02
N ALA A 102 5.55 -11.15 -17.23
CA ALA A 102 6.61 -10.78 -16.31
C ALA A 102 6.78 -11.89 -15.24
N CYS A 103 8.01 -12.36 -15.06
CA CYS A 103 8.32 -13.40 -14.08
C CYS A 103 9.40 -12.94 -13.10
N SER A 104 9.37 -13.50 -11.88
CA SER A 104 10.42 -13.30 -10.88
C SER A 104 11.76 -13.82 -11.38
N LEU A 105 12.78 -12.98 -11.23
CA LEU A 105 14.15 -13.32 -11.59
C LEU A 105 14.73 -14.32 -10.58
N GLN A 106 14.34 -14.24 -9.30
CA GLN A 106 14.68 -15.25 -8.30
C GLN A 106 14.02 -16.62 -8.58
N ASP A 107 12.73 -16.66 -8.92
CA ASP A 107 12.05 -17.91 -9.29
C ASP A 107 12.68 -18.51 -10.56
N ARG A 108 13.10 -17.67 -11.52
CA ARG A 108 13.81 -18.12 -12.73
C ARG A 108 15.19 -18.68 -12.40
N ALA A 109 15.95 -18.02 -11.52
CA ALA A 109 17.26 -18.50 -11.05
C ALA A 109 17.13 -19.84 -10.29
N LEU A 110 16.10 -19.98 -9.46
CA LEU A 110 15.81 -21.23 -8.77
C LEU A 110 15.42 -22.33 -9.75
N ALA A 111 14.57 -22.03 -10.74
CA ALA A 111 14.23 -22.98 -11.79
C ALA A 111 15.46 -23.42 -12.61
N LEU A 112 16.39 -22.50 -12.88
CA LEU A 112 17.67 -22.80 -13.55
C LEU A 112 18.51 -23.76 -12.70
N LEU A 113 18.66 -23.48 -11.40
CA LEU A 113 19.38 -24.34 -10.47
C LEU A 113 18.72 -25.73 -10.34
N MET A 114 17.40 -25.79 -10.26
CA MET A 114 16.61 -27.05 -10.22
C MET A 114 16.76 -27.89 -11.49
N ARG A 115 16.91 -27.25 -12.66
CA ARG A 115 17.12 -27.93 -13.96
C ARG A 115 18.56 -28.35 -14.20
N SER A 116 19.51 -27.83 -13.42
CA SER A 116 20.94 -28.16 -13.54
C SER A 116 21.21 -29.61 -13.13
N SER A 117 22.37 -30.15 -13.54
CA SER A 117 22.73 -31.54 -13.23
C SER A 117 22.86 -31.78 -11.71
N PRO A 118 22.63 -33.00 -11.21
CA PRO A 118 22.78 -33.32 -9.80
C PRO A 118 24.17 -32.96 -9.23
N GLU A 119 25.22 -33.05 -10.04
CA GLU A 119 26.59 -32.66 -9.65
C GLU A 119 26.71 -31.15 -9.42
N LEU A 120 26.10 -30.33 -10.28
CA LEU A 120 26.05 -28.87 -10.11
C LEU A 120 25.24 -28.49 -8.86
N GLN A 121 24.09 -29.14 -8.65
CA GLN A 121 23.29 -28.92 -7.44
C GLN A 121 24.06 -29.28 -6.16
N ARG A 122 24.81 -30.41 -6.14
CA ARG A 122 25.67 -30.76 -5.00
C ARG A 122 26.77 -29.74 -4.79
N THR A 123 27.41 -29.27 -5.87
CA THR A 123 28.43 -28.22 -5.80
C THR A 123 27.88 -26.93 -5.19
N TRP A 124 26.65 -26.54 -5.55
CA TRP A 124 25.94 -25.42 -4.93
C TRP A 124 25.69 -25.65 -3.44
N VAL A 125 25.14 -26.82 -3.07
CA VAL A 125 24.85 -27.20 -1.67
C VAL A 125 26.13 -27.14 -0.84
N ASP A 126 27.19 -27.82 -1.28
CA ASP A 126 28.45 -27.95 -0.55
C ASP A 126 29.14 -26.60 -0.37
N ALA A 127 29.13 -25.75 -1.40
CA ALA A 127 29.75 -24.43 -1.36
C ALA A 127 29.03 -23.46 -0.41
N ASN A 128 27.71 -23.58 -0.26
CA ASN A 128 26.92 -22.66 0.56
C ASN A 128 26.58 -23.22 1.95
N ARG A 129 26.80 -24.51 2.21
CA ARG A 129 26.40 -25.20 3.45
C ARG A 129 26.86 -24.50 4.72
N VAL A 130 28.13 -24.11 4.79
CA VAL A 130 28.72 -23.53 6.01
C VAL A 130 28.16 -22.13 6.26
N ILE A 131 28.07 -21.32 5.21
CA ILE A 131 27.57 -19.93 5.30
C ILE A 131 26.08 -19.95 5.67
N ALA A 132 25.27 -20.77 4.97
CA ALA A 132 23.84 -20.87 5.24
C ALA A 132 23.54 -21.34 6.68
N ALA A 133 24.35 -22.26 7.23
CA ALA A 133 24.21 -22.73 8.60
C ALA A 133 24.55 -21.63 9.62
N GLN A 134 25.61 -20.86 9.39
CA GLN A 134 25.99 -19.72 10.23
C GLN A 134 24.93 -18.62 10.20
N GLU A 135 24.44 -18.25 9.01
CA GLU A 135 23.38 -17.25 8.85
C GLU A 135 22.07 -17.69 9.50
N LEU A 136 21.69 -18.97 9.40
CA LEU A 136 20.52 -19.50 10.10
C LEU A 136 20.70 -19.42 11.62
N GLU A 137 21.87 -19.79 12.14
CA GLU A 137 22.14 -19.71 13.57
C GLU A 137 22.06 -18.27 14.08
N LEU A 138 22.63 -17.32 13.35
CA LEU A 138 22.55 -15.89 13.66
C LEU A 138 21.09 -15.39 13.62
N ALA A 139 20.33 -15.77 12.59
CA ALA A 139 18.91 -15.43 12.47
C ALA A 139 18.09 -15.94 13.66
N LEU A 140 18.34 -17.18 14.09
CA LEU A 140 17.66 -17.78 15.24
C LEU A 140 18.07 -17.12 16.57
N ARG A 141 19.35 -16.77 16.75
CA ARG A 141 19.83 -16.04 17.93
C ARG A 141 19.23 -14.65 18.05
N ARG A 142 19.05 -13.96 16.92
CA ARG A 142 18.37 -12.66 16.86
C ARG A 142 16.85 -12.76 17.11
N GLY A 143 16.27 -13.95 16.98
CA GLY A 143 14.83 -14.17 17.13
C GLY A 143 13.98 -13.50 16.03
N GLY A 144 14.61 -12.99 14.97
CA GLY A 144 13.96 -12.27 13.90
C GLY A 144 13.37 -13.21 12.87
N ARG A 145 12.03 -13.28 12.77
CA ARG A 145 11.36 -14.06 11.70
C ARG A 145 11.81 -13.63 10.31
N HIS A 146 12.02 -12.33 10.10
CA HIS A 146 12.54 -11.79 8.84
C HIS A 146 13.91 -12.37 8.47
N GLU A 147 14.82 -12.45 9.45
CA GLU A 147 16.16 -13.02 9.23
C GLU A 147 16.09 -14.49 8.81
N VAL A 148 15.16 -15.26 9.38
CA VAL A 148 14.93 -16.65 8.98
C VAL A 148 14.39 -16.72 7.54
N ALA A 149 13.42 -15.87 7.19
CA ALA A 149 12.91 -15.79 5.81
C ALA A 149 13.99 -15.39 4.81
N ARG A 150 14.89 -14.47 5.19
CA ARG A 150 16.05 -14.06 4.40
C ARG A 150 16.97 -15.25 4.11
N VAL A 151 17.30 -16.07 5.10
CA VAL A 151 18.14 -17.27 4.92
C VAL A 151 17.50 -18.27 3.96
N ALA A 152 16.19 -18.49 4.07
CA ALA A 152 15.45 -19.35 3.14
C ALA A 152 15.54 -18.86 1.68
N ARG A 153 15.53 -17.54 1.47
CA ARG A 153 15.60 -16.90 0.16
C ARG A 153 17.02 -16.87 -0.41
N GLU A 154 18.02 -16.53 0.40
CA GLU A 154 19.42 -16.37 -0.02
C GLU A 154 20.12 -17.71 -0.31
N PHE A 155 19.72 -18.78 0.40
CA PHE A 155 20.34 -20.09 0.31
C PHE A 155 19.33 -21.19 -0.08
N PRO A 156 18.63 -21.05 -1.22
CA PRO A 156 17.72 -22.09 -1.67
C PRO A 156 18.50 -23.37 -1.97
N LEU A 157 17.84 -24.52 -1.87
CA LEU A 157 18.51 -25.82 -2.04
C LEU A 157 19.72 -26.03 -1.11
N THR A 158 19.69 -25.46 0.09
CA THR A 158 20.58 -25.87 1.20
C THR A 158 19.76 -26.46 2.33
N GLU A 159 20.37 -27.29 3.18
CA GLU A 159 19.66 -27.85 4.35
C GLU A 159 19.18 -26.73 5.28
N SER A 160 20.01 -25.72 5.52
CA SER A 160 19.67 -24.56 6.34
C SER A 160 18.58 -23.70 5.71
N GLY A 161 18.58 -23.49 4.39
CA GLY A 161 17.49 -22.80 3.69
C GLY A 161 16.15 -23.55 3.79
N ILE A 162 16.17 -24.87 3.63
CA ILE A 162 14.98 -25.73 3.83
C ILE A 162 14.51 -25.65 5.29
N GLN A 163 15.43 -25.75 6.25
CA GLN A 163 15.09 -25.65 7.67
C GLN A 163 14.47 -24.29 8.00
N ALA A 164 15.01 -23.21 7.45
CA ALA A 164 14.46 -21.86 7.59
C ALA A 164 13.01 -21.76 7.05
N LEU A 165 12.74 -22.32 5.86
CA LEU A 165 11.37 -22.42 5.32
C LEU A 165 10.44 -23.21 6.24
N VAL A 166 10.89 -24.33 6.79
CA VAL A 166 10.09 -25.16 7.70
C VAL A 166 9.80 -24.43 9.01
N ILE A 167 10.76 -23.66 9.54
CA ILE A 167 10.56 -22.81 10.72
C ILE A 167 9.51 -21.73 10.43
N GLU A 168 9.61 -21.04 9.30
CA GLU A 168 8.61 -20.06 8.86
C GLU A 168 7.20 -20.67 8.77
N MET A 169 7.05 -21.81 8.10
CA MET A 169 5.79 -22.54 7.99
C MET A 169 5.27 -23.01 9.35
N THR A 170 6.16 -23.42 10.26
CA THR A 170 5.78 -23.82 11.62
C THR A 170 5.26 -22.61 12.40
N CYS A 171 5.87 -21.44 12.26
CA CYS A 171 5.37 -20.21 12.87
C CYS A 171 3.99 -19.82 12.33
N GLU A 172 3.72 -19.96 11.03
CA GLU A 172 2.38 -19.72 10.48
C GLU A 172 1.35 -20.76 10.95
N LEU A 173 1.76 -22.02 11.09
CA LEU A 173 0.89 -23.06 11.64
C LEU A 173 0.49 -22.74 13.08
N LEU A 174 1.43 -22.26 13.89
CA LEU A 174 1.18 -21.85 15.27
C LEU A 174 0.24 -20.63 15.38
N LYS A 175 0.10 -19.83 14.32
CA LYS A 175 -0.87 -18.74 14.23
C LYS A 175 -2.28 -19.20 13.86
N GLY A 176 -2.46 -20.48 13.52
CA GLY A 176 -3.74 -21.07 13.16
C GLY A 176 -3.99 -21.18 11.65
N ASP A 177 -3.03 -20.79 10.80
CA ASP A 177 -3.21 -20.77 9.34
C ASP A 177 -2.91 -22.13 8.68
N ALA A 178 -3.54 -23.21 9.16
CA ALA A 178 -3.24 -24.58 8.72
C ALA A 178 -3.44 -24.80 7.20
N GLN A 179 -4.49 -24.23 6.60
CA GLN A 179 -4.78 -24.35 5.17
C GLN A 179 -3.68 -23.72 4.31
N LYS A 180 -3.18 -22.56 4.73
CA LYS A 180 -2.10 -21.83 4.09
C LYS A 180 -0.82 -22.66 4.10
N VAL A 181 -0.44 -23.16 5.27
CA VAL A 181 0.74 -24.02 5.42
C VAL A 181 0.61 -25.29 4.58
N ALA A 182 -0.57 -25.91 4.52
CA ALA A 182 -0.80 -27.08 3.67
C ALA A 182 -0.62 -26.77 2.16
N ALA A 183 -1.04 -25.59 1.69
CA ALA A 183 -0.80 -25.16 0.31
C ALA A 183 0.69 -24.95 0.03
N GLN A 184 1.40 -24.28 0.94
CA GLN A 184 2.84 -24.04 0.84
C GLN A 184 3.65 -25.34 0.83
N VAL A 185 3.30 -26.29 1.69
CA VAL A 185 3.93 -27.63 1.73
C VAL A 185 3.79 -28.32 0.37
N ARG A 186 2.60 -28.30 -0.25
CA ARG A 186 2.39 -28.90 -1.58
C ARG A 186 3.20 -28.19 -2.67
N GLN A 187 3.27 -26.86 -2.62
CA GLN A 187 4.04 -26.06 -3.56
C GLN A 187 5.53 -26.38 -3.45
N LEU A 188 6.08 -26.43 -2.24
CA LEU A 188 7.49 -26.76 -2.00
C LEU A 188 7.85 -28.17 -2.47
N GLU A 189 6.99 -29.16 -2.22
CA GLU A 189 7.23 -30.52 -2.70
C GLU A 189 7.22 -30.61 -4.22
N THR A 190 6.33 -29.85 -4.87
CA THR A 190 6.29 -29.76 -6.33
C THR A 190 7.56 -29.10 -6.86
N LEU A 191 7.97 -28.00 -6.23
CA LEU A 191 9.13 -27.21 -6.63
C LEU A 191 10.45 -27.96 -6.47
N TYR A 192 10.61 -28.75 -5.39
CA TYR A 192 11.84 -29.49 -5.08
C TYR A 192 11.84 -30.93 -5.63
N SER A 193 10.79 -31.33 -6.35
CA SER A 193 10.71 -32.65 -6.98
C SER A 193 11.88 -32.85 -7.95
N GLY A 194 12.64 -33.94 -7.78
CA GLY A 194 13.81 -34.26 -8.60
C GLY A 194 15.11 -33.57 -8.18
N SER A 195 15.10 -32.73 -7.14
CA SER A 195 16.34 -32.13 -6.59
C SER A 195 17.17 -33.10 -5.75
N VAL A 196 18.45 -32.80 -5.60
CA VAL A 196 19.36 -33.56 -4.71
C VAL A 196 18.95 -33.52 -3.23
N LEU A 197 18.15 -32.55 -2.81
CA LEU A 197 17.65 -32.40 -1.43
C LEU A 197 16.19 -32.81 -1.24
N GLN A 198 15.54 -33.44 -2.24
CA GLN A 198 14.14 -33.86 -2.12
C GLN A 198 13.90 -34.76 -0.89
N ALA A 199 14.80 -35.72 -0.63
CA ALA A 199 14.71 -36.60 0.54
C ALA A 199 14.83 -35.82 1.86
N THR A 200 15.77 -34.87 1.94
CA THR A 200 15.95 -33.98 3.10
C THR A 200 14.72 -33.13 3.33
N LEU A 201 14.14 -32.55 2.27
CA LEU A 201 12.89 -31.78 2.35
C LEU A 201 11.76 -32.62 2.93
N HIS A 202 11.50 -33.82 2.41
CA HIS A 202 10.44 -34.69 2.94
C HIS A 202 10.67 -35.09 4.40
N LEU A 203 11.93 -35.30 4.81
CA LEU A 203 12.27 -35.58 6.20
C LEU A 203 11.94 -34.40 7.11
N GLN A 204 12.32 -33.18 6.71
CA GLN A 204 12.08 -31.95 7.46
C GLN A 204 10.58 -31.57 7.50
N LEU A 205 9.82 -31.87 6.44
CA LEU A 205 8.38 -31.61 6.38
C LEU A 205 7.52 -32.64 7.12
N ARG A 206 8.06 -33.83 7.42
CA ARG A 206 7.30 -34.91 8.07
C ARG A 206 6.60 -34.50 9.37
N PRO A 207 7.26 -33.81 10.34
CA PRO A 207 6.60 -33.39 11.57
C PRO A 207 5.47 -32.38 11.32
N LEU A 208 5.67 -31.46 10.38
CA LEU A 208 4.68 -30.44 10.01
C LEU A 208 3.45 -31.08 9.37
N LYS A 209 3.65 -32.03 8.45
CA LYS A 209 2.57 -32.81 7.82
C LYS A 209 1.78 -33.63 8.84
N ALA A 210 2.46 -34.28 9.79
CA ALA A 210 1.80 -35.02 10.85
C ALA A 210 0.91 -34.10 11.71
N LYS A 211 1.39 -32.90 12.07
CA LYS A 211 0.58 -31.90 12.78
C LYS A 211 -0.61 -31.41 11.96
N LEU A 212 -0.43 -31.13 10.67
CA LEU A 212 -1.52 -30.73 9.77
C LEU A 212 -2.59 -31.82 9.64
N ALA A 213 -2.18 -33.09 9.53
CA ALA A 213 -3.11 -34.21 9.47
C ALA A 213 -3.98 -34.31 10.74
N ASN A 214 -3.38 -34.10 11.92
CA ASN A 214 -4.11 -34.10 13.19
C ASN A 214 -5.12 -32.94 13.30
N LEU A 215 -4.77 -31.74 12.80
CA LEU A 215 -5.67 -30.58 12.82
C LEU A 215 -6.87 -30.77 11.88
N ASN A 216 -6.65 -31.39 10.71
CA ASN A 216 -7.75 -31.66 9.78
C ASN A 216 -8.75 -32.69 10.31
N THR A 217 -8.35 -33.57 11.24
CA THR A 217 -9.28 -34.53 11.86
C THR A 217 -10.21 -33.92 12.90
N THR A 218 -9.92 -32.69 13.36
CA THR A 218 -10.71 -32.01 14.40
C THR A 218 -11.70 -30.98 13.88
N ASP A 219 -11.63 -30.61 12.59
CA ASP A 219 -12.45 -29.54 12.00
C ASP A 219 -13.80 -30.00 11.42
N ASP A 220 -14.20 -31.26 11.63
CA ASP A 220 -15.52 -31.79 11.22
C ASP A 220 -16.72 -31.24 12.03
N LEU A 221 -16.53 -30.22 12.88
CA LEU A 221 -17.58 -29.63 13.71
C LEU A 221 -17.77 -28.11 13.56
N SER A 222 -17.04 -27.44 12.67
CA SER A 222 -17.12 -25.97 12.54
C SER A 222 -17.95 -25.55 11.33
N SER A 223 -19.26 -25.48 11.55
CA SER A 223 -20.23 -24.77 10.72
C SER A 223 -19.78 -23.33 10.46
N ALA A 224 -19.31 -23.04 9.26
CA ALA A 224 -19.34 -21.70 8.70
C ALA A 224 -20.48 -21.63 7.69
N ALA A 225 -21.66 -21.23 8.19
CA ALA A 225 -22.76 -20.79 7.36
C ALA A 225 -22.27 -19.66 6.45
N MET A 226 -22.00 -19.99 5.20
CA MET A 226 -21.86 -19.03 4.12
C MET A 226 -23.19 -18.30 3.96
N LEU A 227 -23.27 -17.08 4.51
CA LEU A 227 -24.23 -16.07 4.07
C LEU A 227 -23.87 -15.66 2.64
N SER A 228 -24.22 -16.51 1.69
CA SER A 228 -24.31 -16.14 0.29
C SER A 228 -25.59 -15.32 0.11
N PHE A 229 -25.43 -14.00 -0.02
CA PHE A 229 -26.52 -13.16 -0.50
C PHE A 229 -26.74 -13.49 -1.98
N SER A 230 -27.68 -14.39 -2.24
CA SER A 230 -28.23 -14.60 -3.58
C SER A 230 -29.06 -13.37 -3.96
N ALA A 231 -28.44 -12.41 -4.64
CA ALA A 231 -29.15 -11.32 -5.28
C ALA A 231 -29.98 -11.90 -6.44
N SER A 232 -31.27 -12.12 -6.22
CA SER A 232 -32.18 -12.54 -7.29
C SER A 232 -32.35 -11.38 -8.27
N GLY A 233 -31.85 -11.57 -9.50
CA GLY A 233 -32.06 -10.64 -10.60
C GLY A 233 -33.51 -10.65 -11.07
N SER A 234 -34.32 -9.74 -10.55
CA SER A 234 -35.46 -9.19 -11.27
C SER A 234 -35.13 -7.75 -11.65
N SER A 235 -34.82 -7.54 -12.93
CA SER A 235 -34.63 -6.22 -13.53
C SER A 235 -35.99 -5.51 -13.63
N GLY A 236 -36.47 -5.00 -12.51
CA GLY A 236 -37.45 -3.93 -12.47
C GLY A 236 -36.79 -2.78 -11.72
N THR A 237 -36.61 -1.64 -12.36
CA THR A 237 -36.14 -0.38 -11.78
C THR A 237 -37.07 0.08 -10.67
N ILE A 238 -36.97 -0.57 -9.52
CA ILE A 238 -37.41 -0.07 -8.24
C ILE A 238 -36.10 0.26 -7.55
N ALA A 239 -35.59 1.47 -7.72
CA ALA A 239 -34.65 1.99 -6.74
C ALA A 239 -35.43 1.98 -5.42
N PRO A 240 -35.13 1.09 -4.46
CA PRO A 240 -35.80 1.15 -3.17
C PRO A 240 -35.60 2.59 -2.66
N PRO A 241 -36.63 3.23 -2.06
CA PRO A 241 -36.45 4.55 -1.49
C PRO A 241 -35.23 4.44 -0.57
N TRP A 242 -34.18 5.21 -0.88
CA TRP A 242 -32.98 5.23 -0.07
C TRP A 242 -33.42 5.34 1.39
N PRO A 243 -32.99 4.41 2.27
CA PRO A 243 -33.43 4.44 3.66
C PRO A 243 -33.18 5.85 4.20
N ARG A 244 -34.17 6.45 4.87
CA ARG A 244 -33.98 7.75 5.49
C ARG A 244 -32.74 7.64 6.39
N PRO A 245 -31.77 8.58 6.28
CA PRO A 245 -30.57 8.51 7.09
C PRO A 245 -30.97 8.55 8.57
N LEU A 246 -30.39 7.66 9.39
CA LEU A 246 -30.68 7.58 10.82
C LEU A 246 -30.33 8.87 11.55
N TRP A 247 -29.27 9.53 11.09
CA TRP A 247 -28.77 10.79 11.58
C TRP A 247 -28.01 11.49 10.45
N LEU A 248 -27.81 12.80 10.59
CA LEU A 248 -27.03 13.62 9.67
C LEU A 248 -25.99 14.38 10.48
N TRP A 249 -24.71 14.20 10.11
CA TRP A 249 -23.60 14.94 10.69
C TRP A 249 -23.08 15.97 9.69
N ARG A 250 -22.75 17.17 10.17
CA ARG A 250 -22.24 18.28 9.35
C ARG A 250 -21.16 19.02 10.12
N GLU A 251 -20.07 19.33 9.44
CA GLU A 251 -19.00 20.18 9.96
C GLU A 251 -18.70 21.28 8.94
N ARG A 252 -18.56 22.51 9.43
CA ARG A 252 -18.04 23.62 8.64
C ARG A 252 -16.53 23.65 8.80
N ILE A 253 -15.86 23.01 7.87
CA ILE A 253 -14.40 22.86 7.84
C ILE A 253 -13.72 24.24 7.86
N TRP A 254 -14.27 25.20 7.12
CA TRP A 254 -13.74 26.57 7.05
C TRP A 254 -13.91 27.38 8.35
N ASP A 255 -14.90 27.09 9.17
CA ASP A 255 -15.11 27.84 10.41
C ASP A 255 -14.17 27.36 11.54
N PHE A 256 -13.27 26.40 11.26
CA PHE A 256 -12.36 25.85 12.27
C PHE A 256 -11.33 26.91 12.71
N PRO A 257 -11.18 27.18 14.03
CA PRO A 257 -10.23 28.18 14.52
C PRO A 257 -8.80 27.88 14.07
N GLY A 258 -8.15 28.85 13.41
CA GLY A 258 -6.80 28.71 12.86
C GLY A 258 -6.71 27.94 11.55
N SER A 259 -7.85 27.68 10.88
CA SER A 259 -7.83 27.47 9.44
C SER A 259 -7.36 28.76 8.76
N PRO A 260 -6.59 28.70 7.66
CA PRO A 260 -6.18 29.89 6.93
C PRO A 260 -7.40 30.47 6.16
N GLN A 261 -8.21 31.27 6.84
CA GLN A 261 -9.28 32.09 6.25
C GLN A 261 -8.66 33.40 5.73
N PRO A 262 -8.92 33.93 4.52
CA PRO A 262 -9.60 33.46 3.30
C PRO A 262 -8.65 32.88 2.23
N ASN A 263 -7.33 32.89 2.48
CA ASN A 263 -6.32 32.51 1.49
C ASN A 263 -6.45 31.05 1.04
N THR A 264 -6.91 30.11 1.86
CA THR A 264 -7.08 28.71 1.40
C THR A 264 -8.18 28.58 0.36
N GLY A 265 -9.27 29.33 0.51
CA GLY A 265 -10.36 29.40 -0.48
C GLY A 265 -9.87 30.01 -1.79
N TYR A 266 -9.07 31.08 -1.73
CA TYR A 266 -8.40 31.71 -2.89
C TYR A 266 -7.32 30.85 -3.51
N VAL A 267 -6.55 30.12 -2.73
CA VAL A 267 -5.54 29.15 -3.19
C VAL A 267 -6.25 28.04 -3.95
N LEU A 268 -7.27 27.42 -3.36
CA LEU A 268 -8.03 26.36 -4.02
C LEU A 268 -8.77 26.87 -5.27
N SER A 269 -9.39 28.07 -5.23
CA SER A 269 -10.10 28.67 -6.37
C SER A 269 -9.19 29.31 -7.41
N GLY A 270 -7.97 29.71 -7.04
CA GLY A 270 -6.99 30.35 -7.92
C GLY A 270 -6.20 29.35 -8.77
N PHE A 271 -6.04 28.11 -8.28
CA PHE A 271 -5.41 27.04 -9.06
C PHE A 271 -6.31 26.48 -10.17
N ASP A 272 -7.63 26.65 -10.05
CA ASP A 272 -8.59 26.20 -11.04
C ASP A 272 -9.91 26.96 -10.90
N ALA A 273 -10.34 27.66 -11.94
CA ALA A 273 -11.61 28.38 -11.95
C ALA A 273 -12.83 27.44 -11.81
N GLU A 274 -12.66 26.14 -12.08
CA GLU A 274 -13.64 25.09 -11.77
C GLU A 274 -13.41 24.40 -10.42
N ALA A 275 -12.45 24.84 -9.62
CA ALA A 275 -12.11 24.21 -8.35
C ALA A 275 -13.30 24.17 -7.39
N GLU A 276 -14.23 25.12 -7.41
CA GLU A 276 -15.47 25.01 -6.64
C GLU A 276 -16.30 23.79 -7.04
N LYS A 277 -16.46 23.51 -8.35
CA LYS A 277 -17.11 22.29 -8.84
C LYS A 277 -16.27 21.04 -8.56
N ARG A 278 -14.94 21.17 -8.52
CA ARG A 278 -14.03 20.06 -8.18
C ARG A 278 -13.85 19.87 -6.67
N LEU A 279 -14.18 20.86 -5.84
CA LEU A 279 -14.21 20.75 -4.39
C LEU A 279 -15.37 19.84 -3.97
N GLU A 280 -16.49 19.85 -4.71
CA GLU A 280 -17.51 18.81 -4.62
C GLU A 280 -17.00 17.43 -5.05
N SER A 281 -15.93 17.35 -5.85
CA SER A 281 -15.23 16.11 -6.18
C SER A 281 -14.10 15.75 -5.22
N PHE A 282 -13.73 16.64 -4.27
CA PHE A 282 -12.74 16.45 -3.21
C PHE A 282 -13.23 15.57 -2.05
N ASN A 283 -14.11 14.61 -2.34
CA ASN A 283 -14.80 13.79 -1.35
C ASN A 283 -14.04 12.49 -1.02
N ASN A 284 -12.73 12.54 -0.85
CA ASN A 284 -11.98 11.39 -0.30
C ASN A 284 -12.08 11.29 1.23
N TRP A 285 -13.08 11.93 1.86
CA TRP A 285 -13.43 11.77 3.27
C TRP A 285 -14.31 10.53 3.46
N ARG A 286 -13.82 9.38 2.99
CA ARG A 286 -14.58 8.15 3.08
C ARG A 286 -14.70 7.75 4.55
N PRO A 287 -15.93 7.69 5.11
CA PRO A 287 -16.10 7.16 6.45
C PRO A 287 -15.68 5.69 6.46
N ILE A 288 -15.02 5.27 7.52
CA ILE A 288 -14.70 3.87 7.75
C ILE A 288 -15.29 3.41 9.07
N PHE A 289 -15.54 2.11 9.18
CA PHE A 289 -15.93 1.52 10.46
C PHE A 289 -14.69 1.19 11.27
N TRP A 290 -14.74 1.53 12.55
CA TRP A 290 -13.76 1.04 13.52
C TRP A 290 -14.53 0.64 14.77
N ASN A 291 -14.70 -0.67 14.94
CA ASN A 291 -15.60 -1.27 15.92
C ASN A 291 -17.04 -0.77 15.74
N ASP A 292 -17.66 -0.27 16.81
CA ASP A 292 -19.04 0.23 16.84
C ASP A 292 -19.16 1.72 16.45
N SER A 293 -18.08 2.30 15.92
CA SER A 293 -18.04 3.71 15.54
C SER A 293 -17.82 3.91 14.04
N VAL A 294 -18.31 5.04 13.54
CA VAL A 294 -18.00 5.57 12.22
C VAL A 294 -16.90 6.61 12.39
N VAL A 295 -15.74 6.37 11.79
CA VAL A 295 -14.63 7.31 11.83
C VAL A 295 -14.53 8.06 10.51
N LEU A 296 -14.39 9.37 10.60
CA LEU A 296 -14.17 10.25 9.48
C LEU A 296 -12.91 11.07 9.71
N ARG A 297 -12.23 11.41 8.62
CA ARG A 297 -11.11 12.34 8.65
C ARG A 297 -11.47 13.58 7.86
N THR A 298 -11.35 14.71 8.52
CA THR A 298 -11.48 16.04 7.93
C THR A 298 -10.11 16.71 7.86
N PRO A 299 -9.96 17.82 7.13
CA PRO A 299 -8.73 18.61 7.02
C PRO A 299 -8.05 18.88 8.36
N PHE A 300 -8.81 19.04 9.44
CA PHE A 300 -8.27 19.47 10.73
C PHE A 300 -8.20 18.36 11.77
N ARG A 301 -9.07 17.35 11.67
CA ARG A 301 -9.21 16.35 12.72
C ARG A 301 -9.70 15.00 12.21
N ILE A 302 -9.44 13.99 13.01
CA ILE A 302 -10.13 12.69 12.93
C ILE A 302 -11.24 12.73 13.96
N VAL A 303 -12.45 12.36 13.55
CA VAL A 303 -13.64 12.35 14.40
C VAL A 303 -14.26 10.96 14.37
N SER A 304 -14.67 10.48 15.54
CA SER A 304 -15.43 9.24 15.69
C SER A 304 -16.84 9.56 16.15
N LEU A 305 -17.79 8.99 15.41
CA LEU A 305 -19.22 9.13 15.64
C LEU A 305 -19.78 7.78 16.08
N ASP A 306 -20.67 7.81 17.06
CA ASP A 306 -21.46 6.65 17.44
C ASP A 306 -22.34 6.22 16.26
N ARG A 307 -22.28 4.93 15.89
CA ARG A 307 -23.00 4.43 14.71
C ARG A 307 -24.52 4.54 14.85
N ALA A 308 -25.06 4.42 16.06
CA ALA A 308 -26.50 4.40 16.29
C ALA A 308 -27.12 5.81 16.22
N ASN A 309 -26.45 6.83 16.77
CA ASN A 309 -27.04 8.16 16.92
C ASN A 309 -26.24 9.31 16.28
N GLY A 310 -25.03 9.05 15.76
CA GLY A 310 -24.18 10.06 15.13
C GLY A 310 -23.52 11.03 16.10
N GLN A 311 -23.58 10.78 17.40
CA GLN A 311 -22.96 11.61 18.43
C GLN A 311 -21.44 11.47 18.37
N GLU A 312 -20.72 12.59 18.46
CA GLU A 312 -19.27 12.59 18.57
C GLU A 312 -18.82 11.92 19.89
N LEU A 313 -18.10 10.81 19.73
CA LEU A 313 -17.48 10.04 20.81
C LEU A 313 -16.14 10.66 21.19
N TRP A 314 -15.30 10.92 20.20
CA TRP A 314 -14.00 11.57 20.35
C TRP A 314 -13.59 12.27 19.06
N SER A 315 -12.68 13.23 19.19
CA SER A 315 -11.96 13.80 18.06
C SER A 315 -10.51 14.13 18.44
N VAL A 316 -9.64 14.13 17.44
CA VAL A 316 -8.20 14.29 17.58
C VAL A 316 -7.69 15.16 16.45
N ALA A 317 -6.89 16.17 16.75
CA ALA A 317 -6.31 17.05 15.73
C ALA A 317 -5.33 16.27 14.82
N THR A 318 -5.17 16.72 13.58
CA THR A 318 -4.15 16.18 12.65
C THR A 318 -3.08 17.22 12.34
N ASP A 319 -1.90 16.76 11.94
CA ASP A 319 -0.77 17.60 11.50
C ASP A 319 -0.87 17.92 10.00
N THR A 320 -2.09 17.98 9.47
CA THR A 320 -2.33 18.28 8.05
C THR A 320 -2.11 19.77 7.78
N PHE A 321 -2.49 20.63 8.74
CA PHE A 321 -2.27 22.07 8.68
C PHE A 321 -1.34 22.48 9.81
N LYS A 322 -0.12 22.87 9.47
CA LYS A 322 0.67 23.66 10.40
C LYS A 322 -0.05 24.99 10.58
N ARG A 323 -0.56 25.24 11.79
CA ARG A 323 -0.79 26.62 12.22
C ARG A 323 0.57 27.31 12.15
N GLN A 324 0.78 28.13 11.13
CA GLN A 324 1.86 29.12 11.20
C GLN A 324 1.49 30.03 12.39
N HIS A 325 2.19 29.83 13.50
CA HIS A 325 1.96 30.57 14.74
C HIS A 325 2.65 31.94 14.74
N ASP A 326 3.20 32.38 13.60
CA ASP A 326 3.96 33.62 13.51
C ASP A 326 3.06 34.84 13.37
N GLU A 327 2.99 35.62 14.46
CA GLU A 327 2.37 36.95 14.54
C GLU A 327 2.94 37.96 13.52
N THR A 328 4.07 37.63 12.88
CA THR A 328 4.76 38.47 11.89
C THR A 328 4.07 38.52 10.52
N TYR A 329 3.16 37.60 10.23
CA TYR A 329 2.54 37.49 8.90
C TYR A 329 1.40 38.48 8.63
N ALA A 330 0.86 39.17 9.65
CA ALA A 330 -0.17 40.18 9.45
C ALA A 330 0.28 41.30 8.50
N GLU A 331 1.59 41.63 8.46
CA GLU A 331 2.16 42.62 7.54
C GLU A 331 2.51 42.02 6.16
N LEU A 332 2.92 40.75 6.10
CA LEU A 332 3.24 40.05 4.85
C LEU A 332 1.98 39.73 4.03
N ASP A 333 0.83 39.49 4.68
CA ASP A 333 -0.43 39.19 4.01
C ASP A 333 -0.93 40.37 3.16
N GLU A 334 -0.77 41.62 3.62
CA GLU A 334 -1.15 42.78 2.81
C GLU A 334 -0.26 42.94 1.56
N ILE A 335 1.05 42.68 1.70
CA ILE A 335 2.01 42.78 0.59
C ILE A 335 1.79 41.66 -0.42
N ASN A 336 1.61 40.42 0.06
CA ASN A 336 1.32 39.26 -0.79
C ASN A 336 -0.04 39.41 -1.49
N MET A 337 -1.08 39.88 -0.80
CA MET A 337 -2.39 40.12 -1.42
C MET A 337 -2.34 41.19 -2.51
N ARG A 338 -1.52 42.24 -2.34
CA ARG A 338 -1.29 43.21 -3.43
C ARG A 338 -0.53 42.60 -4.59
N ALA A 339 0.53 41.84 -4.33
CA ALA A 339 1.32 41.18 -5.38
C ALA A 339 0.50 40.16 -6.17
N ILE A 340 -0.35 39.36 -5.51
CA ILE A 340 -1.27 38.41 -6.15
C ILE A 340 -2.32 39.15 -7.01
N ASN A 341 -2.88 40.24 -6.51
CA ASN A 341 -3.83 41.05 -7.28
C ASN A 341 -3.19 41.81 -8.45
N GLU A 342 -1.93 42.23 -8.33
CA GLU A 342 -1.19 42.93 -9.40
C GLU A 342 -0.59 41.96 -10.43
N SER A 343 -0.37 40.69 -10.07
CA SER A 343 0.15 39.64 -10.93
C SER A 343 -0.94 38.84 -11.66
N GLN A 344 -2.14 39.41 -11.83
CA GLN A 344 -3.27 38.90 -12.64
C GLN A 344 -2.97 38.65 -14.14
N SER A 345 -1.71 38.47 -14.52
CA SER A 345 -1.41 37.64 -15.67
C SER A 345 -1.97 36.24 -15.39
N PRO A 346 -2.84 35.70 -16.25
CA PRO A 346 -3.42 34.36 -16.14
C PRO A 346 -2.35 33.29 -16.46
N PHE A 347 -1.19 33.38 -15.81
CA PHE A 347 -0.14 32.39 -15.87
C PHE A 347 -0.71 31.07 -15.37
N ASP A 348 -0.65 30.06 -16.24
CA ASP A 348 -0.51 28.61 -16.01
C ASP A 348 -0.62 28.11 -14.55
N ALA A 349 -1.67 28.50 -13.85
CA ALA A 349 -1.92 28.19 -12.44
C ALA A 349 -2.38 26.73 -12.25
N THR A 350 -2.12 25.85 -13.21
CA THR A 350 -2.35 24.41 -13.08
C THR A 350 -1.23 23.73 -12.29
N ALA A 351 -0.67 24.39 -11.27
CA ALA A 351 0.25 23.73 -10.36
C ALA A 351 -0.52 22.58 -9.68
N GLN A 352 -0.20 21.35 -10.06
CA GLN A 352 -0.88 20.18 -9.54
C GLN A 352 -0.62 20.08 -8.04
N ILE A 353 -1.70 20.10 -7.24
CA ILE A 353 -1.59 19.75 -5.83
C ILE A 353 -1.42 18.24 -5.74
N TYR A 354 -0.17 17.79 -5.75
CA TYR A 354 0.19 16.41 -5.49
C TYR A 354 -0.25 16.00 -4.07
N GLY A 355 -0.65 14.75 -3.87
CA GLY A 355 -1.01 14.21 -2.55
C GLY A 355 -2.48 14.31 -2.17
N MET A 356 -3.28 15.02 -2.97
CA MET A 356 -4.70 15.26 -2.68
C MET A 356 -5.58 14.02 -2.77
N VAL A 357 -5.16 13.01 -3.54
CA VAL A 357 -5.92 11.78 -3.69
C VAL A 357 -5.75 10.90 -2.45
N GLU A 358 -4.55 10.91 -1.89
CA GLU A 358 -4.17 10.18 -0.68
C GLU A 358 -4.75 10.85 0.57
N TYR A 359 -4.97 12.16 0.49
CA TYR A 359 -5.60 12.94 1.53
C TYR A 359 -7.01 12.42 1.88
N GLY A 360 -7.25 12.21 3.18
CA GLY A 360 -8.52 11.67 3.69
C GLY A 360 -8.64 10.14 3.70
N LEU A 361 -7.75 9.42 3.00
CA LEU A 361 -7.77 7.96 3.02
C LEU A 361 -7.38 7.42 4.41
N MET A 362 -8.17 6.46 4.89
CA MET A 362 -7.94 5.73 6.13
C MET A 362 -8.21 4.25 5.92
N THR A 363 -7.54 3.41 6.69
CA THR A 363 -7.87 1.99 6.82
C THR A 363 -7.95 1.63 8.29
N SER A 364 -8.68 0.57 8.62
CA SER A 364 -8.78 0.07 9.98
C SER A 364 -8.70 -1.44 9.98
N ASP A 365 -8.25 -1.97 11.11
CA ASP A 365 -8.46 -3.36 11.49
C ASP A 365 -9.11 -3.40 12.88
N ARG A 366 -9.06 -4.55 13.56
CA ARG A 366 -9.69 -4.70 14.89
C ARG A 366 -9.05 -3.81 15.96
N ASP A 367 -7.73 -3.62 15.92
CA ASP A 367 -7.00 -2.95 17.01
C ASP A 367 -6.54 -1.55 16.63
N PHE A 368 -6.34 -1.29 15.33
CA PHE A 368 -5.71 -0.07 14.84
C PHE A 368 -6.54 0.65 13.78
N LEU A 369 -6.35 1.96 13.75
CA LEU A 369 -6.77 2.88 12.72
C LEU A 369 -5.51 3.48 12.09
N TYR A 370 -5.39 3.39 10.77
CA TYR A 370 -4.23 3.86 10.01
C TYR A 370 -4.60 4.99 9.07
N PHE A 371 -3.72 5.98 8.97
CA PHE A 371 -3.86 7.08 8.02
C PHE A 371 -2.52 7.74 7.72
N VAL A 372 -2.42 8.37 6.56
CA VAL A 372 -1.23 9.12 6.13
C VAL A 372 -1.37 10.58 6.55
N ASP A 373 -0.41 11.20 7.20
CA ASP A 373 -0.44 12.59 7.67
C ASP A 373 0.75 13.41 7.18
N ARG A 374 0.81 14.68 7.61
CA ARG A 374 1.82 15.68 7.24
C ARG A 374 1.85 15.90 5.73
N PHE A 375 0.82 16.61 5.27
CA PHE A 375 0.78 17.09 3.91
C PHE A 375 1.29 18.53 3.86
N ASN A 376 2.22 18.81 2.96
CA ASN A 376 2.85 20.13 2.84
C ASN A 376 2.20 21.01 1.77
N PHE A 377 1.11 20.60 1.12
CA PHE A 377 0.43 21.45 0.14
C PHE A 377 -0.17 22.74 0.74
N PHE A 378 -0.31 22.80 2.07
CA PHE A 378 -0.70 24.01 2.81
C PHE A 378 0.42 24.62 3.64
N ALA A 379 1.62 24.04 3.64
CA ALA A 379 2.77 24.76 4.14
C ALA A 379 2.97 25.91 3.15
N GLY A 380 2.49 27.10 3.52
CA GLY A 380 2.49 28.27 2.66
C GLY A 380 3.81 28.32 1.93
N ILE A 381 3.76 28.23 0.61
CA ILE A 381 4.95 28.38 -0.21
C ILE A 381 5.47 29.75 0.19
N ASP A 382 6.54 29.81 0.96
CA ASP A 382 7.30 31.03 1.20
C ASP A 382 7.91 31.40 -0.15
N PHE A 383 7.08 31.87 -1.09
CA PHE A 383 7.45 32.25 -2.45
C PHE A 383 8.59 33.28 -2.44
N PHE A 384 8.79 33.94 -1.30
CA PHE A 384 9.76 35.01 -1.10
C PHE A 384 10.59 34.88 0.19
N GLY A 385 10.36 33.84 1.02
CA GLY A 385 10.92 33.72 2.36
C GLY A 385 12.15 32.81 2.42
N ASN A 386 13.34 33.42 2.36
CA ASN A 386 14.65 32.86 2.71
C ASN A 386 15.31 31.83 1.75
N ASN A 387 16.11 32.40 0.84
CA ASN A 387 17.41 31.93 0.33
C ASN A 387 17.53 30.76 -0.66
N SER A 388 16.44 30.19 -1.18
CA SER A 388 16.47 29.44 -2.44
C SER A 388 15.41 29.96 -3.42
N VAL A 389 15.33 31.28 -3.54
CA VAL A 389 14.70 31.89 -4.71
C VAL A 389 15.64 31.60 -5.88
N GLY A 390 15.36 30.50 -6.59
CA GLY A 390 15.73 30.37 -7.98
C GLY A 390 15.39 31.68 -8.65
N ARG A 391 16.43 32.43 -9.02
CA ARG A 391 16.31 33.76 -9.60
C ARG A 391 15.41 33.60 -10.82
N VAL A 392 14.23 34.23 -10.83
CA VAL A 392 13.42 34.29 -12.05
C VAL A 392 14.16 35.16 -13.05
N ILE A 393 15.09 34.56 -13.80
CA ILE A 393 15.81 35.22 -14.87
C ILE A 393 14.80 35.32 -16.02
N ARG A 394 14.19 36.50 -16.14
CA ARG A 394 13.47 36.85 -17.36
C ARG A 394 14.49 36.84 -18.49
N ASN A 395 14.25 36.05 -19.55
CA ASN A 395 15.09 36.19 -20.74
C ASN A 395 14.89 37.59 -21.34
N ARG A 396 15.74 38.01 -22.28
CA ARG A 396 15.69 39.33 -22.93
C ARG A 396 14.34 39.70 -23.57
N ASN A 397 13.45 38.73 -23.78
CA ASN A 397 12.12 38.90 -24.35
C ASN A 397 11.00 38.96 -23.28
N GLY A 398 11.34 39.02 -21.99
CA GLY A 398 10.37 39.17 -20.91
C GLY A 398 9.66 37.88 -20.47
N PHE A 399 9.97 36.74 -21.10
CA PHE A 399 9.45 35.45 -20.66
C PHE A 399 10.28 34.91 -19.49
N PRO A 400 9.63 34.48 -18.40
CA PRO A 400 10.32 33.78 -17.32
C PRO A 400 10.88 32.47 -17.87
N VAL A 401 12.19 32.30 -17.82
CA VAL A 401 12.82 30.98 -17.99
C VAL A 401 13.05 30.49 -16.57
N ILE A 402 12.25 29.51 -16.16
CA ILE A 402 12.54 28.76 -14.93
C ILE A 402 13.80 27.95 -15.25
N GLU A 403 14.93 28.28 -14.62
CA GLU A 403 16.09 27.40 -14.69
C GLU A 403 15.72 26.08 -14.01
N GLU A 404 15.45 25.04 -14.79
CA GLU A 404 15.18 23.65 -14.34
C GLU A 404 16.31 23.04 -13.48
N ASN A 405 17.41 23.76 -13.26
CA ASN A 405 18.60 23.26 -12.57
C ASN A 405 18.53 23.33 -11.05
N GLU A 406 17.60 24.10 -10.48
CA GLU A 406 17.18 23.92 -9.10
C GLU A 406 15.87 23.15 -9.12
N ARG A 407 15.96 21.82 -9.34
CA ARG A 407 14.94 20.87 -8.91
C ARG A 407 14.84 21.00 -7.39
N THR A 408 14.14 22.06 -6.97
CA THR A 408 13.77 22.35 -5.60
C THR A 408 13.24 21.06 -5.02
N ILE A 409 13.98 20.57 -4.04
CA ILE A 409 13.64 19.47 -3.15
C ILE A 409 12.19 19.69 -2.76
N HIS A 410 11.27 19.04 -3.48
CA HIS A 410 9.87 19.04 -3.10
C HIS A 410 9.86 18.31 -1.78
N GLU A 411 9.68 19.03 -0.68
CA GLU A 411 9.45 18.38 0.60
C GLU A 411 8.36 17.30 0.36
N PRO A 412 8.56 16.07 0.86
CA PRO A 412 7.64 15.00 0.56
C PRO A 412 6.24 15.36 1.06
N VAL A 413 5.27 15.41 0.15
CA VAL A 413 3.86 15.47 0.50
C VAL A 413 3.48 14.14 1.13
N ALA A 414 2.67 14.12 2.19
CA ALA A 414 2.15 12.89 2.79
C ALA A 414 3.29 12.01 3.37
N SER A 415 4.13 12.62 4.21
CA SER A 415 5.41 12.04 4.65
C SER A 415 5.34 11.26 5.96
N ARG A 416 4.15 11.05 6.55
CA ARG A 416 3.99 10.32 7.81
C ARG A 416 2.90 9.27 7.69
N LEU A 417 3.16 8.04 8.12
CA LEU A 417 2.11 7.05 8.37
C LEU A 417 1.88 6.93 9.88
N VAL A 418 0.62 7.00 10.29
CA VAL A 418 0.22 7.00 11.70
C VAL A 418 -0.66 5.79 11.99
N ALA A 419 -0.40 5.10 13.09
CA ALA A 419 -1.27 4.08 13.64
C ALA A 419 -1.81 4.52 14.99
N LEU A 420 -3.14 4.65 15.08
CA LEU A 420 -3.86 4.87 16.31
C LEU A 420 -4.36 3.54 16.84
N ARG A 421 -4.17 3.31 18.14
CA ARG A 421 -4.76 2.18 18.87
C ARG A 421 -5.77 2.72 19.87
N ARG A 422 -6.85 1.97 20.10
CA ARG A 422 -7.81 2.34 21.15
C ARG A 422 -7.12 2.37 22.52
N GLY A 423 -7.21 3.50 23.21
CA GLY A 423 -6.75 3.66 24.58
C GLY A 423 -7.87 3.34 25.58
N ASP A 424 -7.50 3.42 26.86
CA ASP A 424 -8.45 3.29 27.96
C ASP A 424 -9.46 4.45 27.90
N GLY A 425 -10.75 4.15 28.13
CA GLY A 425 -11.83 5.13 27.95
C GLY A 425 -12.28 5.34 26.50
N GLY A 426 -11.75 4.57 25.54
CA GLY A 426 -12.21 4.58 24.15
C GLY A 426 -11.65 5.70 23.27
N VAL A 427 -10.82 6.56 23.84
CA VAL A 427 -10.08 7.59 23.12
C VAL A 427 -8.84 6.95 22.49
N PRO A 428 -8.57 7.17 21.19
CA PRO A 428 -7.39 6.60 20.55
C PRO A 428 -6.10 7.24 21.06
N ARG A 429 -5.02 6.46 21.10
CA ARG A 429 -3.64 6.92 21.34
C ARG A 429 -2.76 6.52 20.16
N VAL A 430 -1.70 7.29 19.91
CA VAL A 430 -0.67 6.91 18.95
C VAL A 430 -0.01 5.63 19.44
N ALA A 431 -0.05 4.58 18.63
CA ALA A 431 0.71 3.38 18.90
C ALA A 431 2.12 3.47 18.33
N TRP A 432 2.23 3.98 17.11
CA TRP A 432 3.48 4.26 16.44
C TRP A 432 3.23 5.19 15.24
N GLN A 433 4.31 5.79 14.75
CA GLN A 433 4.34 6.62 13.55
C GLN A 433 5.66 6.37 12.82
N ILE A 434 5.65 6.43 11.50
CA ILE A 434 6.84 6.29 10.66
C ILE A 434 6.86 7.36 9.56
N GLY A 435 8.03 7.62 9.00
CA GLY A 435 8.26 8.62 7.95
C GLY A 435 9.06 9.83 8.42
N ASP A 436 9.29 10.77 7.51
CA ASP A 436 10.12 11.98 7.75
C ASP A 436 9.42 13.05 8.59
N GLY A 437 8.15 12.80 8.92
CA GLY A 437 7.35 13.49 9.92
C GLY A 437 8.07 13.77 11.24
N GLN A 438 8.18 15.03 11.69
CA GLN A 438 8.42 15.33 13.11
C GLN A 438 7.36 14.62 13.95
N SER A 439 7.66 14.17 15.17
CA SER A 439 6.60 13.56 16.00
C SER A 439 5.45 14.55 16.22
N PHE A 440 4.20 14.11 16.09
CA PHE A 440 3.04 14.92 16.42
C PHE A 440 2.23 14.26 17.54
N ALA A 441 1.92 15.05 18.57
CA ALA A 441 1.09 14.60 19.67
C ALA A 441 -0.39 14.68 19.26
N TYR A 442 -0.98 13.52 18.97
CA TYR A 442 -2.39 13.39 18.63
C TYR A 442 -3.24 13.43 19.91
N GLU A 443 -3.40 14.63 20.47
CA GLU A 443 -4.16 14.83 21.70
C GLU A 443 -5.68 14.89 21.46
N PRO A 444 -6.48 14.30 22.36
CA PRO A 444 -7.93 14.40 22.26
C PRO A 444 -8.37 15.84 22.38
N LEU A 445 -9.18 16.30 21.43
CA LEU A 445 -9.83 17.58 21.54
C LEU A 445 -10.86 17.46 22.67
N THR A 446 -10.53 18.01 23.84
CA THR A 446 -11.49 18.19 24.92
C THR A 446 -12.70 18.87 24.29
N LYS A 447 -13.87 18.21 24.30
CA LYS A 447 -15.12 18.76 23.74
C LYS A 447 -15.14 20.22 24.10
N MET A 448 -14.91 21.10 23.12
CA MET A 448 -15.02 22.53 23.33
C MET A 448 -16.43 22.68 23.87
N LYS A 449 -16.55 22.91 25.19
CA LYS A 449 -17.82 23.28 25.79
C LYS A 449 -18.29 24.41 24.90
N SER A 450 -19.38 24.14 24.19
CA SER A 450 -19.92 24.96 23.11
C SER A 450 -19.61 26.42 23.38
N LEU A 451 -18.93 27.06 22.43
CA LEU A 451 -18.56 28.48 22.43
C LEU A 451 -19.81 29.40 22.34
N GLU A 452 -20.88 29.03 23.03
CA GLU A 452 -22.01 29.88 23.35
C GLU A 452 -21.69 30.54 24.69
N SER A 453 -21.41 31.85 24.66
CA SER A 453 -20.98 32.72 25.77
C SER A 453 -19.55 32.42 26.25
N SER A 454 -18.54 33.20 25.91
CA SER A 454 -18.29 34.47 26.60
C SER A 454 -17.13 35.22 25.92
N SER A 455 -17.38 36.47 25.57
CA SER A 455 -16.34 37.48 25.37
C SER A 455 -15.70 37.80 26.72
N SER A 456 -14.55 37.20 27.04
CA SER A 456 -13.56 37.80 27.94
C SER A 456 -12.24 37.03 27.83
N ALA A 457 -11.21 37.70 27.31
CA ALA A 457 -9.84 37.22 27.28
C ALA A 457 -9.32 37.01 28.71
N ILE A 458 -8.96 35.77 29.03
CA ILE A 458 -8.11 35.45 30.18
C ILE A 458 -6.99 34.57 29.63
N LEU A 459 -5.77 35.12 29.68
CA LEU A 459 -4.51 34.44 29.36
C LEU A 459 -4.29 33.27 30.33
N PRO A 460 -3.81 32.10 29.86
CA PRO A 460 -3.48 31.01 30.76
C PRO A 460 -2.12 31.26 31.43
N ASP A 461 -2.14 31.30 32.76
CA ASP A 461 -0.97 31.37 33.63
C ASP A 461 -0.25 30.01 33.63
N SER A 462 1.01 30.01 33.19
CA SER A 462 1.86 28.84 33.05
C SER A 462 2.46 28.43 34.39
N ARG A 463 1.75 27.61 35.18
CA ARG A 463 2.35 26.89 36.32
C ARG A 463 1.50 25.70 36.76
N VAL A 464 1.78 24.54 36.18
CA VAL A 464 1.50 23.25 36.82
C VAL A 464 2.74 22.37 36.67
N LYS A 465 3.53 22.33 37.74
CA LYS A 465 4.32 21.17 38.12
C LYS A 465 3.34 20.24 38.83
N ASP A 466 3.19 19.00 38.37
CA ASP A 466 3.31 17.82 39.22
C ASP A 466 3.31 16.56 38.35
N ALA A 467 4.10 15.61 38.83
CA ALA A 467 4.60 14.45 38.12
C ALA A 467 3.51 13.39 37.95
N ASP A 468 3.42 12.83 36.74
CA ASP A 468 2.83 11.52 36.52
C ASP A 468 3.88 10.67 35.79
N GLU A 469 4.30 9.59 36.45
CA GLU A 469 5.28 8.62 35.97
C GLU A 469 4.71 7.87 34.76
N THR A 470 4.86 8.47 33.59
CA THR A 470 4.75 7.73 32.33
C THR A 470 5.98 6.84 32.21
N LEU A 471 5.73 5.54 32.09
CA LEU A 471 6.72 4.52 31.77
C LEU A 471 7.44 4.89 30.47
N ASN A 472 8.55 5.62 30.59
CA ASN A 472 9.52 5.85 29.53
C ASN A 472 10.20 4.51 29.22
N LEU A 473 9.56 3.71 28.37
CA LEU A 473 10.26 2.79 27.48
C LEU A 473 10.90 3.61 26.36
N GLN A 474 11.79 4.52 26.73
CA GLN A 474 12.78 5.07 25.81
C GLN A 474 13.89 4.02 25.71
N ASP A 475 13.74 3.12 24.74
CA ASP A 475 14.89 2.36 24.23
C ASP A 475 15.86 3.38 23.61
N ASP A 476 16.77 3.87 24.45
CA ASP A 476 17.88 4.73 24.04
C ASP A 476 18.76 3.93 23.04
N ASN A 477 18.85 4.43 21.81
CA ASN A 477 19.61 3.93 20.66
C ASN A 477 18.87 3.04 19.64
N ALA A 478 17.56 3.25 19.43
CA ALA A 478 17.01 2.95 18.12
C ALA A 478 17.68 3.87 17.09
N GLU A 479 18.75 3.36 16.45
CA GLU A 479 19.37 3.92 15.25
C GLU A 479 18.22 4.41 14.35
N VAL A 480 18.13 5.73 14.15
CA VAL A 480 17.03 6.33 13.39
C VAL A 480 17.14 5.76 11.99
N ASP A 481 16.32 4.76 11.72
CA ASP A 481 16.23 4.03 10.47
C ASP A 481 16.05 5.05 9.35
N GLN A 482 17.14 5.40 8.65
CA GLN A 482 17.18 6.33 7.52
C GLN A 482 16.33 5.84 6.32
N THR A 483 15.69 4.68 6.47
CA THR A 483 14.95 3.94 5.45
C THR A 483 13.74 4.69 4.89
N TRP A 484 13.22 5.70 5.61
CA TRP A 484 12.04 6.45 5.16
C TRP A 484 12.34 7.82 4.56
N SER A 485 13.62 8.21 4.51
CA SER A 485 14.00 9.52 4.01
C SER A 485 13.64 9.71 2.53
N GLY A 486 12.87 10.74 2.24
CA GLY A 486 12.37 11.07 0.90
C GLY A 486 11.17 10.24 0.45
N HIS A 487 10.60 9.38 1.31
CA HIS A 487 9.43 8.60 0.95
C HIS A 487 8.12 9.38 1.21
N ARG A 488 7.31 9.48 0.16
CA ARG A 488 5.89 9.86 0.20
C ARG A 488 5.02 8.61 0.30
N PHE A 489 4.05 8.61 1.21
CA PHE A 489 3.07 7.53 1.31
C PHE A 489 1.96 7.71 0.28
N LEU A 490 1.69 6.68 -0.52
CA LEU A 490 0.71 6.71 -1.60
C LEU A 490 -0.67 6.19 -1.20
N SER A 491 -0.75 5.45 -0.09
CA SER A 491 -2.02 4.93 0.45
C SER A 491 -1.88 4.61 1.93
N PRO A 492 -3.00 4.56 2.69
CA PRO A 492 -3.00 3.87 3.98
C PRO A 492 -2.68 2.37 3.78
N PRO A 493 -2.16 1.69 4.81
CA PRO A 493 -1.73 0.31 4.72
C PRO A 493 -2.92 -0.67 4.65
N THR A 494 -2.68 -1.82 4.03
CA THR A 494 -3.55 -2.99 4.12
C THR A 494 -2.92 -4.04 5.02
N GLY A 495 -3.66 -4.57 5.99
CA GLY A 495 -3.13 -5.50 7.01
C GLY A 495 -3.50 -6.96 6.82
N GLN A 496 -2.58 -7.86 7.19
CA GLN A 496 -2.80 -9.30 7.35
C GLN A 496 -2.07 -9.81 8.59
N GLY A 497 -2.81 -10.20 9.62
CA GLY A 497 -2.23 -10.73 10.85
C GLY A 497 -1.23 -9.75 11.49
N THR A 498 0.06 -10.10 11.47
CA THR A 498 1.13 -9.28 12.05
C THR A 498 1.83 -8.36 11.04
N ARG A 499 1.39 -8.33 9.78
CA ARG A 499 2.02 -7.57 8.68
C ARG A 499 1.09 -6.48 8.19
N LEU A 500 1.67 -5.33 7.83
CA LEU A 500 1.03 -4.24 7.12
C LEU A 500 1.75 -4.03 5.80
N PHE A 501 1.02 -3.70 4.75
CA PHE A 501 1.56 -3.46 3.42
C PHE A 501 1.20 -2.04 3.00
N VAL A 502 2.20 -1.25 2.62
CA VAL A 502 2.02 0.17 2.27
C VAL A 502 2.83 0.53 1.03
N LEU A 503 2.19 1.26 0.12
CA LEU A 503 2.85 1.82 -1.05
C LEU A 503 3.50 3.15 -0.69
N THR A 504 4.77 3.30 -1.03
CA THR A 504 5.49 4.57 -0.94
C THR A 504 6.12 4.91 -2.28
N GLN A 505 6.44 6.17 -2.46
CA GLN A 505 7.15 6.71 -3.60
C GLN A 505 8.35 7.49 -3.07
N ASN A 506 9.53 7.27 -3.63
CA ASN A 506 10.63 8.23 -3.52
C ASN A 506 10.80 8.96 -4.86
N ASP A 507 11.87 9.75 -5.01
CA ASP A 507 12.13 10.56 -6.21
C ASP A 507 11.98 9.80 -7.53
N THR A 508 12.40 8.53 -7.59
CA THR A 508 12.50 7.79 -8.86
C THR A 508 11.72 6.48 -8.90
N GLN A 509 11.21 6.00 -7.76
CA GLN A 509 10.71 4.64 -7.62
C GLN A 509 9.49 4.56 -6.71
N ILE A 510 8.58 3.66 -7.06
CA ILE A 510 7.46 3.23 -6.23
C ILE A 510 7.84 1.91 -5.56
N PHE A 511 7.61 1.84 -4.25
CA PHE A 511 7.90 0.68 -3.42
C PHE A 511 6.64 0.12 -2.79
N LEU A 512 6.61 -1.20 -2.64
CA LEU A 512 5.78 -1.87 -1.66
C LEU A 512 6.62 -2.16 -0.43
N ASN A 513 6.14 -1.72 0.74
CA ASN A 513 6.81 -1.94 2.00
C ASN A 513 5.95 -2.84 2.86
N CYS A 514 6.57 -3.82 3.51
CA CYS A 514 5.95 -4.63 4.54
C CYS A 514 6.45 -4.16 5.90
N LEU A 515 5.52 -3.81 6.78
CA LEU A 515 5.80 -3.37 8.14
C LEU A 515 5.31 -4.39 9.16
N TYR A 516 5.94 -4.42 10.31
CA TYR A 516 5.41 -5.12 11.46
C TYR A 516 4.26 -4.30 12.07
N ARG A 517 3.08 -4.90 12.16
CA ARG A 517 1.84 -4.21 12.54
C ARG A 517 1.90 -3.46 13.87
N ASN A 518 2.59 -4.01 14.85
CA ASN A 518 2.55 -3.48 16.21
C ASN A 518 3.56 -2.35 16.46
N THR A 519 4.59 -2.22 15.62
CA THR A 519 5.69 -1.26 15.81
C THR A 519 5.88 -0.32 14.63
N GLY A 520 5.35 -0.66 13.45
CA GLY A 520 5.66 0.04 12.21
C GLY A 520 7.05 -0.28 11.64
N SER A 521 7.83 -1.17 12.25
CA SER A 521 9.19 -1.48 11.78
C SER A 521 9.18 -2.13 10.40
N LEU A 522 10.11 -1.73 9.52
CA LEU A 522 10.25 -2.31 8.20
C LEU A 522 10.66 -3.78 8.30
N LEU A 523 9.89 -4.67 7.69
CA LEU A 523 10.22 -6.08 7.54
C LEU A 523 10.95 -6.30 6.22
N TRP A 524 10.34 -5.89 5.11
CA TRP A 524 10.97 -5.92 3.80
C TRP A 524 10.42 -4.79 2.94
N GLN A 525 11.17 -4.45 1.90
CA GLN A 525 10.80 -3.46 0.90
C GLN A 525 10.93 -4.12 -0.48
N GLN A 526 10.11 -3.74 -1.45
CA GLN A 526 10.13 -4.27 -2.81
C GLN A 526 9.89 -3.13 -3.79
N PRO A 527 10.91 -2.68 -4.57
CA PRO A 527 10.70 -1.73 -5.64
C PRO A 527 9.81 -2.37 -6.72
N LEU A 528 8.83 -1.61 -7.19
CA LEU A 528 7.82 -2.07 -8.13
C LEU A 528 7.99 -1.45 -9.51
N ALA A 529 8.17 -0.13 -9.55
CA ALA A 529 8.14 0.65 -10.77
C ALA A 529 8.93 1.95 -10.65
N TYR A 530 9.36 2.51 -11.77
CA TYR A 530 9.93 3.85 -11.82
C TYR A 530 8.82 4.91 -11.85
N THR A 531 9.04 6.03 -11.16
CA THR A 531 8.20 7.23 -11.27
C THR A 531 8.57 7.95 -12.57
N ASN A 532 7.81 7.70 -13.63
CA ASN A 532 8.10 8.35 -14.91
C ASN A 532 7.47 9.75 -14.97
N GLU A 533 7.98 10.70 -14.19
CA GLU A 533 7.49 12.09 -14.21
C GLU A 533 7.48 12.71 -15.61
N GLN A 534 8.46 12.34 -16.45
CA GLN A 534 8.52 12.79 -17.84
C GLN A 534 7.38 12.21 -18.68
N MET A 535 7.04 10.92 -18.55
CA MET A 535 5.84 10.38 -19.19
C MET A 535 4.54 10.92 -18.61
N LEU A 536 4.50 11.18 -17.30
CA LEU A 536 3.35 11.82 -16.64
C LEU A 536 3.11 13.24 -17.19
N THR A 537 4.16 13.90 -17.67
CA THR A 537 4.05 15.25 -18.28
C THR A 537 3.36 15.21 -19.64
N PHE A 538 3.46 14.10 -20.39
CA PHE A 538 2.86 13.94 -21.73
C PHE A 538 1.52 13.21 -21.73
N ALA A 539 1.28 12.33 -20.76
CA ALA A 539 -0.03 11.73 -20.56
C ALA A 539 -1.01 12.80 -20.06
N ASP A 540 -2.21 12.82 -20.64
CA ASP A 540 -3.24 13.84 -20.47
C ASP A 540 -3.34 14.37 -19.02
N ARG A 541 -2.96 15.64 -18.84
CA ARG A 541 -2.83 16.35 -17.54
C ARG A 541 -4.12 16.32 -16.70
N SER A 542 -5.25 15.95 -17.30
CA SER A 542 -6.57 15.86 -16.67
C SER A 542 -6.84 14.54 -15.91
N PHE A 543 -6.07 13.47 -16.16
CA PHE A 543 -6.36 12.14 -15.61
C PHE A 543 -5.67 11.82 -14.27
N PHE A 544 -4.52 12.42 -13.98
CA PHE A 544 -3.68 12.04 -12.83
C PHE A 544 -4.20 12.48 -11.47
N THR A 545 -5.04 13.52 -11.43
CA THR A 545 -5.67 13.98 -10.18
C THR A 545 -6.73 13.02 -9.64
N LYS A 546 -7.00 11.89 -10.31
CA LYS A 546 -8.13 11.00 -9.96
C LYS A 546 -7.76 9.60 -9.49
N ARG A 547 -6.50 9.17 -9.58
CA ARG A 547 -6.13 7.76 -9.31
C ARG A 547 -5.16 7.64 -8.16
N ALA A 548 -5.61 7.01 -7.08
CA ALA A 548 -4.77 6.62 -5.96
C ALA A 548 -4.02 5.34 -6.33
N SER A 549 -2.74 5.27 -6.01
CA SER A 549 -2.12 3.95 -5.88
C SER A 549 -2.69 3.29 -4.62
N THR A 550 -2.97 1.99 -4.68
CA THR A 550 -3.52 1.24 -3.54
C THR A 550 -3.04 -0.20 -3.59
N CYS A 551 -2.95 -0.86 -2.45
CA CYS A 551 -2.67 -2.29 -2.38
C CYS A 551 -3.79 -3.01 -1.65
N VAL A 552 -4.23 -4.14 -2.22
CA VAL A 552 -5.22 -5.03 -1.61
C VAL A 552 -4.62 -6.42 -1.44
N LEU A 553 -5.10 -7.15 -0.46
CA LEU A 553 -4.64 -8.51 -0.19
C LEU A 553 -5.66 -9.52 -0.72
N SER A 554 -5.18 -10.49 -1.48
CA SER A 554 -5.96 -11.64 -1.97
C SER A 554 -5.19 -12.93 -1.65
N GLY A 555 -5.57 -13.60 -0.56
CA GLY A 555 -4.87 -14.79 -0.07
C GLY A 555 -3.44 -14.48 0.39
N GLU A 556 -2.45 -15.00 -0.35
CA GLU A 556 -1.02 -14.75 -0.11
C GLU A 556 -0.43 -13.69 -1.04
N THR A 557 -1.24 -13.14 -1.95
CA THR A 557 -0.80 -12.19 -2.95
C THR A 557 -1.32 -10.80 -2.58
N ILE A 558 -0.40 -9.85 -2.51
CA ILE A 558 -0.70 -8.43 -2.48
C ILE A 558 -0.83 -7.97 -3.91
N VAL A 559 -1.98 -7.43 -4.25
CA VAL A 559 -2.23 -6.82 -5.55
C VAL A 559 -2.09 -5.31 -5.40
N CYS A 560 -1.02 -4.77 -5.97
CA CYS A 560 -0.75 -3.34 -6.01
C CYS A 560 -1.33 -2.76 -7.29
N SER A 561 -2.28 -1.84 -7.17
CA SER A 561 -2.77 -1.01 -8.27
C SER A 561 -2.07 0.33 -8.22
N LEU A 562 -1.34 0.68 -9.26
CA LEU A 562 -0.63 1.95 -9.38
C LEU A 562 -1.47 2.98 -10.13
N ALA A 563 -1.23 4.26 -9.87
CA ALA A 563 -1.99 5.38 -10.45
C ALA A 563 -1.99 5.38 -11.99
N ASP A 564 -0.96 4.79 -12.60
CA ASP A 564 -0.76 4.70 -14.04
C ASP A 564 -1.42 3.47 -14.69
N GLY A 565 -2.21 2.70 -13.93
CA GLY A 565 -2.96 1.54 -14.40
C GLY A 565 -2.19 0.22 -14.37
N MET A 566 -0.95 0.19 -13.86
CA MET A 566 -0.27 -1.08 -13.61
C MET A 566 -0.88 -1.82 -12.41
N LEU A 567 -1.04 -3.13 -12.56
CA LEU A 567 -1.33 -4.06 -11.47
C LEU A 567 -0.15 -5.00 -11.28
N ILE A 568 0.32 -5.13 -10.04
CA ILE A 568 1.47 -5.97 -9.69
C ILE A 568 1.09 -6.91 -8.56
N GLY A 569 1.27 -8.20 -8.78
CA GLY A 569 1.11 -9.24 -7.77
C GLY A 569 2.42 -9.52 -7.06
N VAL A 570 2.43 -9.36 -5.75
CA VAL A 570 3.60 -9.58 -4.88
C VAL A 570 3.24 -10.57 -3.79
N ARG A 571 4.11 -11.53 -3.50
CA ARG A 571 3.90 -12.49 -2.42
C ARG A 571 4.06 -11.80 -1.06
N ALA A 572 3.06 -11.94 -0.20
CA ALA A 572 2.95 -11.22 1.06
C ALA A 572 4.01 -11.59 2.12
N ILE A 573 4.74 -12.68 1.91
CA ILE A 573 5.64 -13.24 2.91
C ILE A 573 7.04 -12.66 2.79
N ASP A 574 7.57 -12.68 1.58
CA ASP A 574 8.97 -12.43 1.24
C ASP A 574 9.12 -11.22 0.29
N GLY A 575 8.02 -10.67 -0.22
CA GLY A 575 8.06 -9.58 -1.20
C GLY A 575 8.37 -10.04 -2.62
N ASN A 576 8.43 -11.36 -2.88
CA ASN A 576 8.76 -11.88 -4.21
C ASN A 576 7.69 -11.54 -5.25
N LEU A 577 8.12 -11.15 -6.43
CA LEU A 577 7.25 -10.72 -7.51
C LEU A 577 6.58 -11.95 -8.15
N GLN A 578 5.27 -11.91 -8.38
CA GLN A 578 4.55 -13.06 -8.96
C GLN A 578 4.11 -12.81 -10.40
N TRP A 579 3.55 -11.63 -10.66
CA TRP A 579 3.07 -11.24 -11.99
C TRP A 579 2.91 -9.73 -12.05
N ALA A 580 2.91 -9.18 -13.26
CA ALA A 580 2.56 -7.79 -13.51
C ALA A 580 1.71 -7.69 -14.79
N THR A 581 0.79 -6.73 -14.82
CA THR A 581 -0.05 -6.42 -15.99
C THR A 581 -0.39 -4.94 -16.01
N VAL A 582 -0.76 -4.41 -17.19
CA VAL A 582 -1.32 -3.06 -17.33
C VAL A 582 -2.79 -3.15 -17.69
N ILE A 583 -3.63 -2.44 -16.96
CA ILE A 583 -5.03 -2.18 -17.31
C ILE A 583 -5.11 -0.72 -17.78
N ARG A 584 -4.89 -0.52 -19.08
CA ARG A 584 -5.11 0.78 -19.74
C ARG A 584 -6.11 0.58 -20.87
N ASP A 585 -7.05 1.51 -20.99
CA ASP A 585 -7.92 1.58 -22.16
C ASP A 585 -7.05 1.97 -23.37
N GLU A 586 -6.91 1.06 -24.34
CA GLU A 586 -6.15 1.30 -25.59
C GLU A 586 -6.60 2.57 -26.31
N ALA A 587 -7.87 2.97 -26.15
CA ALA A 587 -8.42 4.20 -26.72
C ALA A 587 -7.64 5.47 -26.33
N SER A 588 -6.95 5.46 -25.17
CA SER A 588 -6.14 6.59 -24.72
C SER A 588 -4.72 6.64 -25.33
N LEU A 589 -4.27 5.56 -25.96
CA LEU A 589 -2.93 5.43 -26.56
C LEU A 589 -2.90 5.76 -28.05
N THR A 590 -4.00 6.26 -28.62
CA THR A 590 -3.94 7.02 -29.86
C THR A 590 -3.91 8.51 -29.53
N PRO A 591 -2.80 9.06 -29.04
CA PRO A 591 -2.55 10.41 -29.43
C PRO A 591 -2.29 10.29 -30.93
N GLU A 592 -3.27 10.66 -31.76
CA GLU A 592 -2.93 11.33 -33.00
C GLU A 592 -2.11 12.55 -32.57
N ILE A 593 -0.83 12.33 -32.22
CA ILE A 593 0.23 13.28 -32.43
C ILE A 593 0.33 13.30 -33.95
N ARG A 594 -0.68 13.90 -34.59
CA ARG A 594 -0.42 14.77 -35.71
C ARG A 594 0.54 15.77 -35.09
N PHE A 595 1.83 15.46 -35.19
CA PHE A 595 2.81 16.49 -35.48
C PHE A 595 2.15 17.21 -36.64
N ALA A 596 1.42 18.29 -36.33
CA ALA A 596 1.06 19.27 -37.32
C ALA A 596 2.41 19.66 -37.86
N GLY A 597 2.75 19.03 -38.99
CA GLY A 597 4.04 19.21 -39.61
C GLY A 597 4.22 20.70 -39.65
N ARG A 598 5.35 21.17 -39.10
CA ARG A 598 5.95 22.35 -39.68
C ARG A 598 5.90 22.09 -41.17
N ILE A 599 5.01 22.81 -41.84
CA ILE A 599 5.06 23.01 -43.27
C ILE A 599 6.53 23.43 -43.48
N PRO A 600 7.34 22.66 -44.22
CA PRO A 600 8.70 23.08 -44.51
C PRO A 600 8.62 24.49 -45.12
N PRO A 601 9.46 25.43 -44.69
CA PRO A 601 9.49 26.77 -45.27
C PRO A 601 10.20 26.73 -46.63
N ASP A 602 9.69 25.94 -47.57
CA ASP A 602 10.20 25.83 -48.93
C ASP A 602 9.04 26.07 -49.90
N GLU A 603 8.64 27.33 -50.04
CA GLU A 603 8.09 27.95 -51.27
C GLU A 603 7.81 29.43 -50.99
N ILE A 604 8.87 30.20 -50.72
CA ILE A 604 8.87 31.64 -51.02
C ILE A 604 9.51 31.74 -52.40
N GLU A 605 8.67 31.83 -53.44
CA GLU A 605 9.10 32.27 -54.76
C GLU A 605 9.73 33.67 -54.64
N ILE A 606 11.05 33.72 -54.74
CA ILE A 606 11.77 34.98 -54.97
C ILE A 606 11.55 35.33 -56.45
N ALA A 607 10.52 36.13 -56.72
CA ALA A 607 10.39 36.81 -58.00
C ALA A 607 11.59 37.77 -58.18
N SER A 608 12.45 37.45 -59.15
CA SER A 608 13.50 38.36 -59.61
C SER A 608 12.88 39.44 -60.51
N PRO A 609 13.25 40.73 -60.37
CA PRO A 609 12.74 41.77 -61.24
C PRO A 609 13.43 41.72 -62.61
N SER A 610 12.63 41.81 -63.67
CA SER A 610 13.03 42.20 -65.03
C SER A 610 12.32 43.49 -65.41
#